data_AF-A0A944XBP4-F1
#
_entry.id   AF-A0A944XBP4-F1
#
_cell.length_a   1.000
_cell.length_b   1.000
_cell.length_c   1.000
_cell.angle_alpha   90.00
_cell.angle_beta   90.00
_cell.angle_gamma   90.00
#
_symmetry.space_group_name_H-M   'P 1'
#
loop_
_entity.id
_entity.type
_entity.pdbx_description
1 polymer ?
#
loop_
_entity_poly.entity_id
_entity_poly.type
_entity_poly.pdbx_seq_one_letter_code
_entity_poly.pdbx_strand_id
1 'polypeptide(L)'
;ELAEMEVNVGNFAESLRLAEREMEIAEGVMATGVMPEIEMVRLKRELKNLESQYEGSKIAIPRIEATINEIEYKIKGERNTFIAESSGELNESRATLSRLQEQQHSLNDRLERTEVRSPVHGVVKKINVTTRGGVIQPGVEVMEVVPLDDKLLIEARIRPADIGFLRPDQEAMIKFTAYDSTIYGGLKAKLDHISADTIMDEQGERYYRVRLRTEKNALGSAEKPLPIIAGMTATVELLTGHKTVLDYLLKPILKAQQSALRER
;
A
#
# COMPACT_ATOMS: atom_id res chain seq x y z
N GLU A 1 55.55 -25.47 -9.93
CA GLU A 1 56.41 -25.25 -8.74
C GLU A 1 56.15 -26.26 -7.63
N LEU A 2 55.03 -26.22 -6.87
CA LEU A 2 54.81 -27.17 -5.77
C LEU A 2 54.88 -28.65 -6.22
N ALA A 3 54.08 -29.01 -7.23
CA ALA A 3 54.05 -30.37 -7.78
C ALA A 3 55.42 -30.82 -8.35
N GLU A 4 56.20 -29.88 -8.88
CA GLU A 4 57.55 -30.16 -9.38
C GLU A 4 58.52 -30.44 -8.22
N MET A 5 58.41 -29.67 -7.14
CA MET A 5 59.22 -29.86 -5.94
C MET A 5 58.87 -31.16 -5.21
N GLU A 6 57.59 -31.55 -5.17
CA GLU A 6 57.14 -32.84 -4.63
C GLU A 6 57.71 -34.01 -5.43
N VAL A 7 57.72 -33.93 -6.76
CA VAL A 7 58.35 -34.94 -7.63
C VAL A 7 59.86 -35.00 -7.39
N ASN A 8 60.53 -33.85 -7.27
CA ASN A 8 61.97 -33.80 -6.98
C ASN A 8 62.31 -34.41 -5.61
N VAL A 9 61.50 -34.14 -4.58
CA VAL A 9 61.63 -34.76 -3.26
C VAL A 9 61.49 -36.28 -3.36
N GLY A 10 60.52 -36.79 -4.14
CA GLY A 10 60.37 -38.22 -4.41
C GLY A 10 61.61 -38.83 -5.08
N ASN A 11 62.11 -38.18 -6.14
CA ASN A 11 63.30 -38.64 -6.87
C ASN A 11 64.57 -38.64 -6.00
N PHE A 12 64.78 -37.57 -5.22
CA PHE A 12 65.93 -37.47 -4.32
C PHE A 12 65.81 -38.42 -3.13
N ALA A 13 64.61 -38.68 -2.61
CA ALA A 13 64.39 -39.70 -1.58
C ALA A 13 64.76 -41.09 -2.07
N GLU A 14 64.34 -41.45 -3.29
CA GLU A 14 64.69 -42.75 -3.88
C GLU A 14 66.19 -42.88 -4.16
N SER A 15 66.80 -41.84 -4.72
CA SER A 15 68.25 -41.79 -4.98
C SER A 15 69.06 -41.87 -3.68
N LEU A 16 68.63 -41.15 -2.63
CA LEU A 16 69.26 -41.17 -1.32
C LEU A 16 69.19 -42.58 -0.70
N ARG A 17 68.02 -43.24 -0.78
CA ARG A 17 67.85 -44.61 -0.28
C ARG A 17 68.78 -45.60 -0.97
N LEU A 18 68.99 -45.45 -2.29
CA LEU A 18 69.92 -46.30 -3.04
C LEU A 18 71.38 -46.02 -2.63
N ALA A 19 71.76 -44.75 -2.49
CA ALA A 19 73.09 -44.33 -2.06
C ALA A 19 73.40 -44.76 -0.61
N GLU A 20 72.43 -44.69 0.31
CA GLU A 20 72.55 -45.20 1.68
C GLU A 20 72.81 -46.71 1.68
N ARG A 21 72.11 -47.46 0.82
CA ARG A 21 72.32 -48.90 0.69
C ARG A 21 73.71 -49.23 0.12
N GLU A 22 74.16 -48.47 -0.87
CA GLU A 22 75.50 -48.63 -1.44
C GLU A 22 76.59 -48.31 -0.42
N MET A 23 76.38 -47.26 0.38
CA MET A 23 77.24 -46.88 1.49
C MET A 23 77.33 -47.97 2.57
N GLU A 24 76.21 -48.58 2.96
CA GLU A 24 76.15 -49.68 3.93
C GLU A 24 76.95 -50.90 3.44
N ILE A 25 76.82 -51.25 2.16
CA ILE A 25 77.59 -52.32 1.54
C ILE A 25 79.09 -51.97 1.52
N ALA A 26 79.43 -50.73 1.13
CA ALA A 26 80.81 -50.25 1.08
C ALA A 26 81.49 -50.25 2.45
N GLU A 27 80.78 -49.89 3.53
CA GLU A 27 81.29 -49.96 4.90
C GLU A 27 81.61 -51.40 5.32
N GLY A 28 80.76 -52.36 4.96
CA GLY A 28 81.02 -53.79 5.20
C GLY A 28 82.25 -54.31 4.45
N VAL A 29 82.43 -53.92 3.18
CA VAL A 29 83.59 -54.33 2.38
C VAL A 29 84.88 -53.66 2.87
N MET A 30 84.82 -52.39 3.29
CA MET A 30 85.97 -51.70 3.87
C MET A 30 86.45 -52.35 5.18
N ALA A 31 85.53 -52.84 6.03
CA ALA A 31 85.88 -53.56 7.26
C ALA A 31 86.70 -54.84 7.01
N THR A 32 86.58 -55.43 5.82
CA THR A 32 87.40 -56.59 5.39
C THR A 32 88.75 -56.20 4.76
N GLY A 33 89.07 -54.90 4.65
CA GLY A 33 90.35 -54.37 4.16
C GLY A 33 90.50 -54.33 2.63
N VAL A 34 89.42 -54.60 1.89
CA VAL A 34 89.45 -54.80 0.43
C VAL A 34 89.19 -53.51 -0.36
N MET A 35 88.58 -52.50 0.25
CA MET A 35 88.16 -51.26 -0.43
C MET A 35 89.17 -50.11 -0.24
N PRO A 36 89.51 -49.35 -1.31
CA PRO A 36 90.31 -48.12 -1.19
C PRO A 36 89.59 -46.99 -0.44
N GLU A 37 90.29 -46.30 0.47
CA GLU A 37 89.74 -45.21 1.29
C GLU A 37 89.18 -44.04 0.45
N ILE A 38 89.79 -43.74 -0.70
CA ILE A 38 89.33 -42.69 -1.62
C ILE A 38 87.92 -42.95 -2.14
N GLU A 39 87.57 -44.22 -2.37
CA GLU A 39 86.25 -44.59 -2.89
C GLU A 39 85.17 -44.40 -1.82
N MET A 40 85.49 -44.74 -0.57
CA MET A 40 84.63 -44.42 0.59
C MET A 40 84.39 -42.91 0.71
N VAL A 41 85.43 -42.09 0.56
CA VAL A 41 85.29 -40.63 0.62
C VAL A 41 84.40 -40.09 -0.50
N ARG A 42 84.44 -40.69 -1.69
CA ARG A 42 83.54 -40.33 -2.80
C ARG A 42 82.09 -40.67 -2.48
N LEU A 43 81.81 -41.89 -2.03
CA LEU A 43 80.45 -42.32 -1.64
C LEU A 43 79.87 -41.45 -0.52
N LYS A 44 80.67 -41.13 0.51
CA LYS A 44 80.25 -40.19 1.57
C LYS A 44 79.88 -38.81 1.03
N ARG A 45 80.65 -38.28 0.08
CA ARG A 45 80.38 -36.98 -0.52
C ARG A 45 79.12 -37.00 -1.37
N GLU A 46 78.91 -38.07 -2.14
CA GLU A 46 77.72 -38.26 -2.95
C GLU A 46 76.46 -38.38 -2.09
N LEU A 47 76.51 -39.21 -1.04
CA LEU A 47 75.45 -39.32 -0.05
C LEU A 47 75.12 -37.96 0.56
N LYS A 48 76.14 -37.20 0.99
CA LYS A 48 75.93 -35.89 1.60
C LYS A 48 75.34 -34.86 0.62
N ASN A 49 75.71 -34.93 -0.65
CA ASN A 49 75.14 -34.09 -1.70
C ASN A 49 73.66 -34.41 -1.93
N LEU A 50 73.31 -35.70 -2.02
CA LEU A 50 71.92 -36.15 -2.19
C LEU A 50 71.07 -35.76 -0.98
N GLU A 51 71.58 -35.94 0.24
CA GLU A 51 70.91 -35.53 1.48
C GLU A 51 70.63 -34.01 1.47
N SER A 52 71.62 -33.21 1.05
CA SER A 52 71.46 -31.76 0.95
C SER A 52 70.43 -31.34 -0.10
N GLN A 53 70.35 -32.05 -1.24
CA GLN A 53 69.37 -31.76 -2.31
C GLN A 53 67.95 -32.16 -1.88
N TYR A 54 67.82 -33.31 -1.21
CA TYR A 54 66.56 -33.78 -0.64
C TYR A 54 66.02 -32.80 0.40
N GLU A 55 66.81 -32.45 1.42
CA GLU A 55 66.39 -31.53 2.47
C GLU A 55 66.13 -30.11 1.94
N GLY A 56 66.93 -29.65 0.97
CA GLY A 56 66.70 -28.36 0.29
C GLY A 56 65.33 -28.32 -0.42
N SER A 57 64.98 -29.37 -1.15
CA SER A 57 63.70 -29.49 -1.85
C SER A 57 62.53 -29.64 -0.87
N LYS A 58 62.72 -30.42 0.19
CA LYS A 58 61.72 -30.65 1.24
C LYS A 58 61.38 -29.39 2.02
N ILE A 59 62.36 -28.51 2.31
CA ILE A 59 62.12 -27.21 2.96
C ILE A 59 61.44 -26.22 2.00
N ALA A 60 61.62 -26.37 0.69
CA ALA A 60 60.98 -25.50 -0.29
C ALA A 60 59.46 -25.73 -0.38
N ILE A 61 58.97 -26.95 -0.18
CA ILE A 61 57.53 -27.29 -0.20
C ILE A 61 56.72 -26.41 0.78
N PRO A 62 56.97 -26.41 2.10
CA PRO A 62 56.15 -25.61 3.04
C PRO A 62 56.26 -24.10 2.80
N ARG A 63 57.37 -23.63 2.20
CA ARG A 63 57.50 -22.24 1.77
C ARG A 63 56.56 -21.91 0.62
N ILE A 64 56.51 -22.78 -0.40
CA ILE A 64 55.62 -22.62 -1.55
C ILE A 64 54.16 -22.73 -1.09
N GLU A 65 53.83 -23.66 -0.20
CA GLU A 65 52.49 -23.79 0.38
C GLU A 65 52.07 -22.53 1.16
N ALA A 66 52.98 -21.92 1.93
CA ALA A 66 52.71 -20.66 2.61
C ALA A 66 52.41 -19.52 1.61
N THR A 67 53.16 -19.45 0.51
CA THR A 67 52.90 -18.48 -0.58
C THR A 67 51.57 -18.75 -1.28
N ILE A 68 51.20 -20.01 -1.52
CA ILE A 68 49.89 -20.38 -2.08
C ILE A 68 48.77 -19.90 -1.15
N ASN A 69 48.86 -20.20 0.15
CA ASN A 69 47.88 -19.78 1.13
C ASN A 69 47.75 -18.25 1.18
N GLU A 70 48.87 -17.51 1.16
CA GLU A 70 48.86 -16.04 1.12
C GLU A 70 48.13 -15.51 -0.12
N ILE A 71 48.39 -16.09 -1.30
CA ILE A 71 47.72 -15.72 -2.55
C ILE A 71 46.22 -16.06 -2.47
N GLU A 72 45.85 -17.20 -1.92
CA GLU A 72 44.44 -17.57 -1.73
C GLU A 72 43.70 -16.57 -0.81
N TYR A 73 44.33 -16.17 0.30
CA TYR A 73 43.78 -15.13 1.17
C TYR A 73 43.65 -13.79 0.45
N LYS A 74 44.62 -13.43 -0.40
CA LYS A 74 44.56 -12.21 -1.20
C LYS A 74 43.42 -12.27 -2.22
N ILE A 75 43.25 -13.38 -2.94
CA ILE A 75 42.13 -13.58 -3.87
C ILE A 75 40.78 -13.47 -3.14
N LYS A 76 40.67 -14.07 -1.96
CA LYS A 76 39.46 -13.99 -1.14
C LYS A 76 39.20 -12.56 -0.65
N GLY A 77 40.25 -11.85 -0.25
CA GLY A 77 40.19 -10.44 0.15
C GLY A 77 39.67 -9.56 -0.97
N GLU A 78 40.29 -9.63 -2.16
CA GLU A 78 39.88 -8.88 -3.35
C GLU A 78 38.43 -9.19 -3.76
N ARG A 79 38.03 -10.47 -3.73
CA ARG A 79 36.64 -10.85 -4.01
C ARG A 79 35.66 -10.22 -3.01
N ASN A 80 36.00 -10.20 -1.72
CA ASN A 80 35.14 -9.60 -0.71
C ASN A 80 35.05 -8.08 -0.88
N THR A 81 36.17 -7.41 -1.18
CA THR A 81 36.20 -5.98 -1.50
C THR A 81 35.30 -5.67 -2.70
N PHE A 82 35.45 -6.42 -3.80
CA PHE A 82 34.62 -6.28 -4.99
C PHE A 82 33.12 -6.43 -4.69
N ILE A 83 32.74 -7.44 -3.89
CA ILE A 83 31.35 -7.65 -3.48
C ILE A 83 30.84 -6.48 -2.63
N ALA A 84 31.66 -5.97 -1.71
CA ALA A 84 31.30 -4.86 -0.84
C ALA A 84 31.09 -3.56 -1.64
N GLU A 85 32.01 -3.24 -2.55
CA GLU A 85 31.94 -2.08 -3.44
C GLU A 85 30.72 -2.17 -4.35
N SER A 86 30.54 -3.29 -5.05
CA SER A 86 29.39 -3.53 -5.94
C SER A 86 28.06 -3.43 -5.18
N SER A 87 28.00 -3.93 -3.95
CA SER A 87 26.80 -3.81 -3.10
C SER A 87 26.55 -2.38 -2.66
N GLY A 88 27.61 -1.61 -2.39
CA GLY A 88 27.54 -0.18 -2.10
C GLY A 88 26.95 0.61 -3.28
N GLU A 89 27.52 0.43 -4.47
CA GLU A 89 27.04 1.08 -5.70
C GLU A 89 25.58 0.72 -6.03
N LEU A 90 25.21 -0.55 -5.84
CA LEU A 90 23.83 -1.02 -6.03
C LEU A 90 22.88 -0.33 -5.04
N ASN A 91 23.27 -0.20 -3.77
CA ASN A 91 22.44 0.46 -2.76
C ASN A 91 22.28 1.95 -3.04
N GLU A 92 23.34 2.64 -3.46
CA GLU A 92 23.27 4.05 -3.84
C GLU A 92 22.38 4.27 -5.07
N SER A 93 22.52 3.42 -6.08
CA SER A 93 21.68 3.44 -7.27
C SER A 93 20.21 3.19 -6.94
N ARG A 94 19.91 2.24 -6.04
CA ARG A 94 18.55 1.96 -5.55
C ARG A 94 17.99 3.15 -4.77
N ALA A 95 18.75 3.75 -3.87
CA ALA A 95 18.32 4.93 -3.12
C ALA A 95 18.01 6.10 -4.05
N THR A 96 18.82 6.29 -5.11
CA THR A 96 18.58 7.32 -6.12
C THR A 96 17.34 7.01 -6.95
N LEU A 97 17.14 5.76 -7.37
CA LEU A 97 15.93 5.33 -8.06
C LEU A 97 14.67 5.62 -7.22
N SER A 98 14.68 5.23 -5.94
CA SER A 98 13.54 5.49 -5.05
C SER A 98 13.25 6.99 -4.89
N ARG A 99 14.28 7.84 -4.74
CA ARG A 99 14.10 9.30 -4.72
C ARG A 99 13.47 9.84 -6.01
N LEU A 100 13.93 9.35 -7.16
CA LEU A 100 13.41 9.77 -8.47
C LEU A 100 11.97 9.30 -8.69
N GLN A 101 11.61 8.11 -8.20
CA GLN A 101 10.24 7.59 -8.26
C GLN A 101 9.28 8.43 -7.43
N GLU A 102 9.65 8.78 -6.19
CA GLU A 102 8.84 9.69 -5.36
C GLU A 102 8.69 11.07 -5.99
N GLN A 103 9.78 11.60 -6.57
CA GLN A 103 9.73 12.85 -7.31
C GLN A 103 8.81 12.76 -8.52
N GLN A 104 8.86 11.67 -9.28
CA GLN A 104 7.99 11.42 -10.42
C GLN A 104 6.52 11.36 -9.98
N HIS A 105 6.21 10.66 -8.90
CA HIS A 105 4.85 10.59 -8.35
C HIS A 105 4.34 12.00 -7.98
N SER A 106 5.14 12.79 -7.25
CA SER A 106 4.77 14.17 -6.91
C SER A 106 4.59 15.07 -8.14
N LEU A 107 5.41 14.89 -9.19
CA LEU A 107 5.26 15.63 -10.44
C LEU A 107 4.01 15.21 -11.23
N ASN A 108 3.66 13.93 -11.22
CA ASN A 108 2.42 13.44 -11.82
C ASN A 108 1.21 14.01 -11.10
N ASP A 109 1.20 14.03 -9.76
CA ASP A 109 0.12 14.67 -8.99
C ASP A 109 -0.04 16.15 -9.36
N ARG A 110 1.07 16.87 -9.55
CA ARG A 110 1.03 18.27 -10.01
C ARG A 110 0.45 18.39 -11.41
N LEU A 111 0.82 17.47 -12.31
CA LEU A 111 0.30 17.43 -13.68
C LEU A 111 -1.20 17.15 -13.69
N GLU A 112 -1.69 16.16 -12.93
CA GLU A 112 -3.12 15.87 -12.81
C GLU A 112 -3.90 17.08 -12.28
N ARG A 113 -3.33 17.82 -11.31
CA ARG A 113 -3.94 19.04 -10.76
C ARG A 113 -3.91 20.25 -11.71
N THR A 114 -3.26 20.15 -12.88
CA THR A 114 -3.40 21.18 -13.93
C THR A 114 -4.74 21.08 -14.65
N GLU A 115 -5.37 19.91 -14.63
CA GLU A 115 -6.70 19.68 -15.19
C GLU A 115 -7.74 19.59 -14.07
N VAL A 116 -8.61 20.59 -13.97
CA VAL A 116 -9.68 20.60 -12.97
C VAL A 116 -10.88 19.82 -13.51
N ARG A 117 -11.12 18.63 -12.95
CA ARG A 117 -12.29 17.78 -13.26
C ARG A 117 -13.34 17.88 -12.16
N SER A 118 -14.62 17.76 -12.51
CA SER A 118 -15.70 17.72 -11.52
C SER A 118 -15.64 16.41 -10.70
N PRO A 119 -15.65 16.45 -9.36
CA PRO A 119 -15.65 15.25 -8.53
C PRO A 119 -17.01 14.53 -8.53
N VAL A 120 -18.07 15.21 -8.95
CA VAL A 120 -19.45 14.73 -8.94
C VAL A 120 -20.08 14.89 -10.32
N HIS A 121 -21.01 14.00 -10.63
CA HIS A 121 -21.89 14.17 -11.77
C HIS A 121 -22.94 15.22 -11.43
N GLY A 122 -23.02 16.29 -12.23
CA GLY A 122 -23.84 17.44 -11.87
C GLY A 122 -23.93 18.49 -12.95
N VAL A 123 -24.65 19.56 -12.64
CA VAL A 123 -24.78 20.74 -13.51
C VAL A 123 -23.98 21.89 -12.91
N VAL A 124 -23.28 22.63 -13.78
CA VAL A 124 -22.56 23.84 -13.39
C VAL A 124 -23.56 24.94 -13.07
N LYS A 125 -23.62 25.38 -11.81
CA LYS A 125 -24.47 26.49 -11.37
C LYS A 125 -23.82 27.84 -11.64
N LYS A 126 -22.52 27.96 -11.36
CA LYS A 126 -21.78 29.22 -11.52
C LYS A 126 -20.32 28.97 -11.87
N ILE A 127 -19.79 29.79 -12.77
CA ILE A 127 -18.37 29.83 -13.11
C ILE A 127 -17.81 31.13 -12.51
N ASN A 128 -16.88 31.02 -11.58
CA ASN A 128 -16.30 32.16 -10.88
C ASN A 128 -15.06 32.71 -11.61
N VAL A 129 -14.36 31.87 -12.39
CA VAL A 129 -13.18 32.26 -13.16
C VAL A 129 -13.39 32.02 -14.65
N THR A 130 -13.30 33.08 -15.46
CA THR A 130 -13.56 33.04 -16.91
C THR A 130 -12.40 33.55 -17.76
N THR A 131 -11.31 34.01 -17.15
CA THR A 131 -10.19 34.66 -17.83
C THR A 131 -9.17 33.66 -18.36
N ARG A 132 -8.93 33.67 -19.68
CA ARG A 132 -7.91 32.84 -20.32
C ARG A 132 -6.51 33.41 -20.05
N GLY A 133 -5.64 32.62 -19.41
CA GLY A 133 -4.28 33.03 -19.05
C GLY A 133 -4.17 33.81 -17.72
N GLY A 134 -5.25 33.89 -16.94
CA GLY A 134 -5.21 34.42 -15.58
C GLY A 134 -4.52 33.45 -14.62
N VAL A 135 -3.88 33.99 -13.58
CA VAL A 135 -3.28 33.21 -12.49
C VAL A 135 -4.30 33.05 -11.37
N ILE A 136 -4.52 31.81 -10.92
CA ILE A 136 -5.46 31.48 -9.84
C ILE A 136 -4.66 31.05 -8.61
N GLN A 137 -5.00 31.60 -7.44
CA GLN A 137 -4.37 31.23 -6.17
C GLN A 137 -4.96 29.91 -5.63
N PRO A 138 -4.18 29.12 -4.85
CA PRO A 138 -4.72 27.94 -4.17
C PRO A 138 -5.92 28.29 -3.27
N GLY A 139 -6.97 27.47 -3.31
CA GLY A 139 -8.16 27.64 -2.48
C GLY A 139 -9.21 28.61 -3.03
N VAL A 140 -8.95 29.25 -4.17
CA VAL A 140 -9.97 30.05 -4.86
C VAL A 140 -10.99 29.14 -5.52
N GLU A 141 -12.27 29.44 -5.30
CA GLU A 141 -13.38 28.75 -5.95
C GLU A 141 -13.41 29.06 -7.46
N VAL A 142 -13.24 28.03 -8.29
CA VAL A 142 -13.26 28.16 -9.76
C VAL A 142 -14.67 28.01 -10.32
N MET A 143 -15.42 27.04 -9.81
CA MET A 143 -16.74 26.64 -10.32
C MET A 143 -17.59 26.02 -9.22
N GLU A 144 -18.89 26.28 -9.23
CA GLU A 144 -19.88 25.63 -8.37
C GLU A 144 -20.65 24.59 -9.20
N VAL A 145 -20.56 23.33 -8.79
CA VAL A 145 -21.27 22.20 -9.41
C VAL A 145 -22.32 21.68 -8.44
N VAL A 146 -23.56 21.59 -8.91
CA VAL A 146 -24.68 21.00 -8.16
C VAL A 146 -24.82 19.54 -8.58
N PRO A 147 -24.64 18.58 -7.66
CA PRO A 147 -24.83 17.17 -7.96
C PRO A 147 -26.23 16.88 -8.50
N LEU A 148 -26.30 16.03 -9.51
CA LEU A 148 -27.54 15.41 -9.96
C LEU A 148 -27.68 14.09 -9.20
N ASP A 149 -28.04 14.14 -7.92
CA ASP A 149 -28.33 12.92 -7.16
C ASP A 149 -29.66 12.31 -7.61
N ASP A 150 -29.72 10.98 -7.68
CA ASP A 150 -30.93 10.23 -8.04
C ASP A 150 -32.04 10.31 -6.98
N LYS A 151 -31.70 10.74 -5.76
CA LYS A 151 -32.60 10.80 -4.60
C LYS A 151 -32.54 12.18 -3.98
N LEU A 152 -33.71 12.82 -3.86
CA LEU A 152 -33.83 14.13 -3.24
C LEU A 152 -34.08 13.97 -1.75
N LEU A 153 -33.43 14.83 -0.97
CA LEU A 153 -33.72 15.02 0.45
C LEU A 153 -34.56 16.30 0.59
N ILE A 154 -35.80 16.14 1.05
CA ILE A 154 -36.71 17.26 1.31
C ILE A 154 -36.72 17.51 2.81
N GLU A 155 -36.47 18.77 3.19
CA GLU A 155 -36.68 19.22 4.56
C GLU A 155 -38.10 19.78 4.70
N ALA A 156 -38.88 19.20 5.61
CA ALA A 156 -40.21 19.66 5.96
C ALA A 156 -40.25 20.19 7.39
N ARG A 157 -41.07 21.22 7.62
CA ARG A 157 -41.32 21.81 8.94
C ARG A 157 -42.63 21.26 9.49
N ILE A 158 -42.59 20.66 10.67
CA ILE A 158 -43.75 20.06 11.34
C ILE A 158 -44.07 20.84 12.62
N ARG A 159 -45.34 21.12 12.87
CA ARG A 159 -45.77 21.80 14.09
C ARG A 159 -45.61 20.86 15.30
N PRO A 160 -45.23 21.37 16.48
CA PRO A 160 -45.09 20.54 17.70
C PRO A 160 -46.35 19.75 18.06
N ALA A 161 -47.54 20.23 17.69
CA ALA A 161 -48.80 19.51 17.94
C ALA A 161 -48.94 18.21 17.14
N ASP A 162 -48.26 18.10 15.99
CA ASP A 162 -48.43 17.00 15.03
C ASP A 162 -47.32 15.94 15.13
N ILE A 163 -46.29 16.16 15.95
CA ILE A 163 -45.11 15.28 16.08
C ILE A 163 -45.45 13.91 16.66
N GLY A 164 -46.49 13.82 17.51
CA GLY A 164 -46.81 12.61 18.27
C GLY A 164 -47.19 11.38 17.44
N PHE A 165 -47.49 11.56 16.15
CA PHE A 165 -47.89 10.48 15.23
C PHE A 165 -46.84 10.17 14.15
N LEU A 166 -45.67 10.80 14.19
CA LEU A 166 -44.62 10.60 13.20
C LEU A 166 -43.63 9.53 13.65
N ARG A 167 -43.25 8.66 12.71
CA ARG A 167 -42.25 7.61 12.93
C ARG A 167 -41.28 7.53 11.75
N PRO A 168 -40.00 7.20 11.99
CA PRO A 168 -39.09 6.83 10.91
C PRO A 168 -39.69 5.77 9.99
N ASP A 169 -39.29 5.77 8.73
CA ASP A 169 -39.77 4.91 7.64
C ASP A 169 -41.24 5.06 7.22
N GLN A 170 -41.95 6.05 7.76
CA GLN A 170 -43.32 6.33 7.37
C GLN A 170 -43.42 6.84 5.92
N GLU A 171 -44.40 6.34 5.18
CA GLU A 171 -44.65 6.77 3.81
C GLU A 171 -45.21 8.20 3.77
N ALA A 172 -44.69 8.97 2.83
CA ALA A 172 -45.08 10.35 2.58
C ALA A 172 -45.24 10.60 1.07
N MET A 173 -46.12 11.53 0.74
CA MET A 173 -46.27 12.03 -0.62
C MET A 173 -45.88 13.51 -0.68
N ILE A 174 -44.97 13.84 -1.59
CA ILE A 174 -44.43 15.18 -1.75
C ILE A 174 -45.00 15.79 -3.02
N LYS A 175 -45.69 16.92 -2.89
CA LYS A 175 -46.25 17.69 -4.00
C LYS A 175 -45.44 18.97 -4.16
N PHE A 176 -44.84 19.16 -5.33
CA PHE A 176 -44.03 20.35 -5.62
C PHE A 176 -44.93 21.45 -6.18
N THR A 177 -44.84 22.66 -5.65
CA THR A 177 -45.66 23.79 -6.09
C THR A 177 -45.39 24.21 -7.54
N ALA A 178 -44.17 23.95 -8.03
CA ALA A 178 -43.75 24.25 -9.39
C ALA A 178 -44.47 23.39 -10.45
N TYR A 179 -45.13 22.29 -10.05
CA TYR A 179 -45.82 21.37 -10.94
C TYR A 179 -47.25 21.14 -10.47
N ASP A 180 -48.22 21.08 -11.39
CA ASP A 180 -49.61 20.82 -11.02
C ASP A 180 -49.76 19.38 -10.49
N SER A 181 -49.97 19.27 -9.18
CA SER A 181 -50.13 17.98 -8.48
C SER A 181 -51.35 17.17 -8.93
N THR A 182 -52.33 17.79 -9.59
CA THR A 182 -53.51 17.12 -10.16
C THR A 182 -53.13 16.35 -11.43
N ILE A 183 -52.20 16.90 -12.21
CA ILE A 183 -51.78 16.36 -13.51
C ILE A 183 -50.62 15.38 -13.32
N TYR A 184 -49.62 15.76 -12.53
CA TYR A 184 -48.36 15.01 -12.41
C TYR A 184 -48.27 14.17 -11.13
N GLY A 185 -49.26 14.29 -10.24
CA GLY A 185 -49.27 13.59 -8.96
C GLY A 185 -48.20 14.10 -7.98
N GLY A 186 -47.90 13.27 -6.98
CA GLY A 186 -46.86 13.52 -5.99
C GLY A 186 -45.75 12.49 -6.05
N LEU A 187 -44.59 12.88 -5.54
CA LEU A 187 -43.42 12.02 -5.44
C LEU A 187 -43.47 11.21 -4.14
N LYS A 188 -43.37 9.88 -4.25
CA LYS A 188 -43.30 9.01 -3.07
C LYS A 188 -41.98 9.23 -2.34
N ALA A 189 -42.07 9.34 -1.03
CA ALA A 189 -40.94 9.52 -0.14
C ALA A 189 -41.13 8.76 1.16
N LYS A 190 -40.03 8.56 1.88
CA LYS A 190 -40.02 7.96 3.21
C LYS A 190 -39.43 8.91 4.22
N LEU A 191 -39.96 8.87 5.44
CA LEU A 191 -39.43 9.62 6.57
C LEU A 191 -38.07 9.05 6.98
N ASP A 192 -37.01 9.83 6.76
CA ASP A 192 -35.64 9.39 7.06
C ASP A 192 -35.25 9.78 8.49
N HIS A 193 -35.51 11.05 8.86
CA HIS A 193 -35.08 11.57 10.15
C HIS A 193 -36.02 12.65 10.69
N ILE A 194 -36.16 12.69 12.02
CA ILE A 194 -36.92 13.69 12.77
C ILE A 194 -35.95 14.35 13.76
N SER A 195 -35.91 15.68 13.79
CA SER A 195 -35.08 16.41 14.77
C SER A 195 -35.48 16.06 16.20
N ALA A 196 -34.48 15.93 17.08
CA ALA A 196 -34.71 15.61 18.49
C ALA A 196 -35.36 16.78 19.26
N ASP A 197 -35.16 18.01 18.78
CA ASP A 197 -35.58 19.26 19.39
C ASP A 197 -36.37 20.16 18.44
N THR A 198 -37.11 21.11 19.03
CA THR A 198 -37.80 22.17 18.30
C THR A 198 -36.86 23.31 17.95
N ILE A 199 -36.91 23.75 16.71
CA ILE A 199 -36.20 24.94 16.22
C ILE A 199 -37.18 26.10 16.18
N MET A 200 -36.72 27.30 16.53
CA MET A 200 -37.49 28.55 16.42
C MET A 200 -37.14 29.25 15.11
N ASP A 201 -38.14 29.63 14.32
CA ASP A 201 -37.93 30.44 13.12
C ASP A 201 -37.66 31.91 13.48
N GLU A 202 -37.21 32.71 12.50
CA GLU A 202 -37.01 34.16 12.62
C GLU A 202 -38.30 34.91 13.03
N GLN A 203 -39.46 34.27 12.83
CA GLN A 203 -40.80 34.77 13.16
C GLN A 203 -41.28 34.35 14.56
N GLY A 204 -40.47 33.60 15.33
CA GLY A 204 -40.80 33.15 16.69
C GLY A 204 -41.61 31.85 16.79
N GLU A 205 -42.02 31.27 15.66
CA GLU A 205 -42.76 30.01 15.61
C GLU A 205 -41.84 28.80 15.82
N ARG A 206 -42.26 27.85 16.67
CA ARG A 206 -41.51 26.61 16.96
C ARG A 206 -41.94 25.50 16.00
N TYR A 207 -40.99 24.78 15.44
CA TYR A 207 -41.23 23.64 14.56
C TYR A 207 -40.19 22.53 14.76
N TYR A 208 -40.56 21.29 14.43
CA TYR A 208 -39.64 20.18 14.25
C TYR A 208 -39.19 20.11 12.81
N ARG A 209 -37.91 19.84 12.58
CA ARG A 209 -37.38 19.63 11.23
C ARG A 209 -37.37 18.14 10.93
N VAL A 210 -37.96 17.80 9.79
CA VAL A 210 -38.11 16.42 9.36
C VAL A 210 -37.51 16.27 7.96
N ARG A 211 -36.70 15.23 7.75
CA ARG A 211 -36.08 14.92 6.46
C ARG A 211 -36.79 13.75 5.81
N LEU A 212 -37.18 13.93 4.57
CA LEU A 212 -37.80 12.90 3.73
C LEU A 212 -36.92 12.59 2.55
N ARG A 213 -36.74 11.29 2.27
CA ARG A 213 -35.98 10.80 1.13
C ARG A 213 -36.93 10.33 0.04
N THR A 214 -36.80 10.86 -1.17
CA THR A 214 -37.60 10.42 -2.31
C THR A 214 -37.03 9.19 -2.99
N GLU A 215 -37.89 8.44 -3.67
CA GLU A 215 -37.48 7.30 -4.49
C GLU A 215 -36.90 7.70 -5.85
N LYS A 216 -37.26 8.90 -6.35
CA LYS A 216 -36.81 9.46 -7.63
C LYS A 216 -36.50 10.95 -7.48
N ASN A 217 -35.82 11.56 -8.45
CA ASN A 217 -35.45 12.98 -8.47
C ASN A 217 -36.21 13.84 -9.49
N ALA A 218 -37.16 13.26 -10.21
CA ALA A 218 -37.98 13.95 -11.20
C ALA A 218 -39.44 13.47 -11.15
N LEU A 219 -40.35 14.37 -11.55
CA LEU A 219 -41.75 14.04 -11.84
C LEU A 219 -41.93 13.72 -13.33
N GLY A 220 -43.02 13.05 -13.70
CA GLY A 220 -43.32 12.73 -15.11
C GLY A 220 -42.86 11.35 -15.58
N SER A 221 -42.93 11.13 -16.90
CA SER A 221 -42.55 9.88 -17.60
C SER A 221 -41.04 9.88 -17.91
N ALA A 222 -40.45 8.70 -18.09
CA ALA A 222 -39.06 8.55 -18.53
C ALA A 222 -38.77 9.29 -19.85
N GLU A 223 -39.77 9.49 -20.71
CA GLU A 223 -39.63 10.22 -21.99
C GLU A 223 -39.67 11.74 -21.84
N LYS A 224 -40.22 12.27 -20.73
CA LYS A 224 -40.32 13.71 -20.43
C LYS A 224 -40.14 13.95 -18.93
N PRO A 225 -38.90 13.84 -18.42
CA PRO A 225 -38.63 14.08 -17.02
C PRO A 225 -38.81 15.56 -16.68
N LEU A 226 -39.49 15.84 -15.58
CA LEU A 226 -39.62 17.16 -14.98
C LEU A 226 -38.65 17.23 -13.78
N PRO A 227 -37.43 17.75 -13.98
CA PRO A 227 -36.41 17.75 -12.95
C PRO A 227 -36.82 18.68 -11.80
N ILE A 228 -36.51 18.27 -10.57
CA ILE A 228 -36.73 19.08 -9.38
C ILE A 228 -35.38 19.64 -8.96
N ILE A 229 -35.31 20.96 -8.80
CA ILE A 229 -34.08 21.68 -8.43
C ILE A 229 -34.16 22.21 -6.99
N ALA A 230 -33.01 22.41 -6.36
CA ALA A 230 -32.92 22.99 -5.04
C ALA A 230 -33.58 24.39 -4.98
N GLY A 231 -34.34 24.64 -3.93
CA GLY A 231 -35.07 25.90 -3.71
C GLY A 231 -36.56 25.85 -4.10
N MET A 232 -37.05 24.78 -4.71
CA MET A 232 -38.48 24.59 -4.93
C MET A 232 -39.23 24.38 -3.61
N THR A 233 -40.41 25.00 -3.48
CA THR A 233 -41.30 24.75 -2.34
C THR A 233 -42.14 23.50 -2.58
N ALA A 234 -42.38 22.74 -1.53
CA ALA A 234 -43.15 21.51 -1.59
C ALA A 234 -44.07 21.38 -0.39
N THR A 235 -45.22 20.76 -0.62
CA THR A 235 -46.17 20.35 0.41
C THR A 235 -46.00 18.86 0.66
N VAL A 236 -45.82 18.49 1.92
CA VAL A 236 -45.59 17.10 2.33
C VAL A 236 -46.82 16.56 3.04
N GLU A 237 -47.36 15.47 2.53
CA GLU A 237 -48.49 14.74 3.10
C GLU A 237 -47.98 13.44 3.73
N LEU A 238 -48.07 13.33 5.06
CA LEU A 238 -47.63 12.17 5.85
C LEU A 238 -48.81 11.25 6.18
N LEU A 239 -48.69 9.96 5.86
CA LEU A 239 -49.74 8.97 6.09
C LEU A 239 -49.73 8.50 7.55
N THR A 240 -50.48 9.15 8.44
CA THR A 240 -50.49 8.91 9.91
C THR A 240 -51.38 7.75 10.37
N GLY A 241 -51.56 6.72 9.52
CA GLY A 241 -52.34 5.52 9.81
C GLY A 241 -53.71 5.50 9.13
N HIS A 242 -54.38 4.34 9.19
CA HIS A 242 -55.70 4.15 8.59
C HIS A 242 -56.79 4.27 9.66
N LYS A 243 -57.80 5.10 9.41
CA LYS A 243 -59.03 5.12 10.20
C LYS A 243 -60.15 4.55 9.35
N THR A 244 -60.90 3.62 9.91
CA THR A 244 -62.11 3.12 9.25
C THR A 244 -63.26 4.11 9.45
N VAL A 245 -64.27 4.06 8.58
CA VAL A 245 -65.49 4.88 8.74
C VAL A 245 -66.17 4.56 10.07
N LEU A 246 -66.12 3.29 10.49
CA LEU A 246 -66.65 2.82 11.77
C LEU A 246 -65.95 3.51 12.97
N ASP A 247 -64.64 3.73 12.91
CA ASP A 247 -63.89 4.44 13.96
C ASP A 247 -64.39 5.89 14.14
N TYR A 248 -64.78 6.55 13.05
CA TYR A 248 -65.33 7.91 13.11
C TYR A 248 -66.72 7.93 13.74
N LEU A 249 -67.56 6.95 13.42
CA LEU A 249 -68.92 6.82 13.94
C LEU A 249 -68.96 6.41 15.42
N LEU A 250 -68.02 5.56 15.87
CA LEU A 250 -67.96 5.07 17.25
C LEU A 250 -67.20 6.02 18.19
N LYS A 251 -66.40 6.95 17.66
CA LYS A 251 -65.61 7.91 18.48
C LYS A 251 -66.44 8.68 19.52
N PRO A 252 -67.65 9.20 19.23
CA PRO A 252 -68.45 9.95 20.20
C PRO A 252 -68.96 9.06 21.35
N ILE A 253 -69.34 7.82 21.04
CA ILE A 253 -69.89 6.85 22.00
C ILE A 253 -68.79 6.39 22.96
N LEU A 254 -67.61 6.07 22.43
CA LEU A 254 -66.45 5.66 23.22
C LEU A 254 -65.93 6.80 24.11
N LYS A 255 -65.94 8.04 23.61
CA LYS A 255 -65.52 9.22 24.37
C LYS A 255 -66.53 9.56 25.48
N ALA A 256 -67.83 9.44 25.21
CA ALA A 256 -68.87 9.64 26.21
C ALA A 256 -68.82 8.59 27.32
N GLN A 257 -68.57 7.32 26.99
CA GLN A 257 -68.45 6.25 28.00
C GLN A 257 -67.19 6.39 28.87
N GLN A 258 -66.06 6.82 28.28
CA GLN A 258 -64.82 7.08 29.02
C GLN A 258 -64.90 8.35 29.91
N SER A 259 -65.64 9.37 29.47
CA SER A 259 -65.86 10.59 30.27
C SER A 259 -66.93 10.41 31.35
N ALA A 260 -67.86 9.45 31.22
CA ALA A 260 -68.91 9.19 32.20
C ALA A 260 -68.43 8.43 33.46
N LEU A 261 -67.27 7.77 33.43
CA LEU A 261 -66.72 7.00 34.56
C LEU A 261 -65.52 7.67 35.25
N ARG A 262 -65.21 8.94 34.92
CA ARG A 262 -64.18 9.72 35.59
C ARG A 262 -64.65 11.16 35.80
N GLU A 263 -65.10 11.44 37.02
CA GLU A 263 -65.29 12.80 37.52
C GLU A 263 -64.18 13.14 38.54
N ARG A 264 -63.21 13.92 38.07
CA ARG A 264 -62.68 15.15 38.67
C ARG A 264 -61.69 15.79 37.71
#